data_AF-A0A8J5N4H8-F1
#
_entry.id   AF-A0A8J5N4H8-F1
#
_cell.length_a   1.000
_cell.length_b   1.000
_cell.length_c   1.000
_cell.angle_alpha   90.00
_cell.angle_beta   90.00
_cell.angle_gamma   90.00
#
_symmetry.space_group_name_H-M   'P 1'
#
loop_
_entity.id
_entity.type
_entity.pdbx_description
1 polymer ?
#
loop_
_entity_poly.entity_id
_entity_poly.type
_entity_poly.pdbx_seq_one_letter_code
_entity_poly.pdbx_strand_id
1 'polypeptide(L)'
;MRTALFFAALTASALAGPTGQRTSCALHCNDADIFTYQTGKSYEYDYSVTTSTALLGTFDDDAHMSITAKVHIDISAPCEHSLRVSYFFL
;
A
#
# COMPACT_ATOMS: atom_id res chain seq x y z
N MET A 1 2.60 3.28 42.91
CA MET A 1 1.80 3.66 41.71
C MET A 1 2.71 3.92 40.50
N ARG A 2 3.55 2.95 40.09
CA ARG A 2 4.54 3.13 39.00
C ARG A 2 4.68 1.93 38.06
N THR A 3 3.87 0.89 38.23
CA THR A 3 3.95 -0.37 37.47
C THR A 3 2.77 -0.60 36.53
N ALA A 4 1.69 0.19 36.65
CA ALA A 4 0.48 0.03 35.84
C ALA A 4 0.58 0.62 34.43
N LEU A 5 1.64 1.38 34.12
CA LEU A 5 1.79 2.07 32.83
C LEU A 5 2.40 1.20 31.71
N PHE A 6 2.97 0.04 32.02
CA PHE A 6 3.62 -0.80 31.01
C PHE A 6 2.67 -1.73 30.23
N PHE A 7 1.46 -1.99 30.73
CA PHE A 7 0.53 -2.93 30.08
C PHE A 7 -0.39 -2.30 29.02
N ALA A 8 -0.43 -0.97 28.91
CA ALA A 8 -1.35 -0.28 28.00
C ALA A 8 -0.83 -0.15 26.55
N ALA A 9 0.43 -0.52 26.27
CA ALA A 9 1.04 -0.29 24.96
C ALA A 9 0.94 -1.46 23.96
N LEU A 10 0.45 -2.63 24.38
CA LEU A 10 0.48 -3.86 23.55
C LEU A 10 -0.80 -4.14 22.76
N THR A 11 -1.87 -3.37 22.91
CA THR A 11 -3.17 -3.68 22.26
C THR A 11 -3.36 -3.02 20.90
N ALA A 12 -2.43 -2.19 20.42
CA ALA A 12 -2.59 -1.48 19.15
C ALA A 12 -2.10 -2.26 17.91
N SER A 13 -1.39 -3.38 18.07
CA SER A 13 -0.81 -4.14 16.95
C SER A 13 -1.73 -5.22 16.33
N ALA A 14 -2.95 -5.40 16.84
CA ALA A 14 -3.82 -6.53 16.47
C ALA A 14 -4.83 -6.27 15.33
N LEU A 15 -4.89 -5.06 14.77
CA LEU A 15 -5.81 -4.74 13.66
C LEU A 15 -5.19 -4.93 12.26
N ALA A 16 -4.15 -5.76 12.14
CA ALA A 16 -3.80 -6.35 10.85
C ALA A 16 -4.64 -7.62 10.65
N GLY A 17 -5.95 -7.45 10.44
CA GLY A 17 -6.82 -8.54 10.04
C GLY A 17 -6.35 -9.17 8.72
N PRO A 18 -6.64 -10.45 8.45
CA PRO A 18 -6.29 -11.08 7.19
C PRO A 18 -6.82 -10.20 6.05
N THR A 19 -5.96 -9.81 5.11
CA THR A 19 -6.39 -9.14 3.88
C THR A 19 -7.44 -10.04 3.23
N GLY A 20 -8.71 -9.62 3.30
CA GLY A 20 -9.86 -10.50 3.12
C GLY A 20 -9.74 -11.38 1.89
N GLN A 21 -9.63 -12.68 2.11
CA GLN A 21 -9.68 -13.67 1.04
C GLN A 21 -11.12 -13.70 0.55
N ARG A 22 -11.37 -13.16 -0.65
CA ARG A 22 -12.72 -13.10 -1.21
C ARG A 22 -13.23 -14.52 -1.44
N THR A 23 -14.36 -14.86 -0.84
CA THR A 23 -15.03 -16.15 -1.02
C THR A 23 -15.71 -16.28 -2.39
N SER A 24 -15.88 -15.17 -3.11
CA SER A 24 -16.48 -15.11 -4.45
C SER A 24 -15.55 -14.42 -5.44
N CYS A 25 -15.20 -15.11 -6.52
CA CYS A 25 -14.44 -14.55 -7.64
C CYS A 25 -15.32 -13.63 -8.50
N ALA A 26 -14.71 -12.72 -9.24
CA ALA A 26 -15.42 -11.89 -10.21
C ALA A 26 -16.07 -12.75 -11.29
N LEU A 27 -17.40 -12.67 -11.44
CA LEU A 27 -18.16 -13.46 -12.43
C LEU A 27 -18.02 -12.92 -13.86
N HIS A 28 -17.75 -11.62 -13.98
CA HIS A 28 -17.51 -10.95 -15.24
C HIS A 28 -16.22 -10.17 -15.14
N CYS A 29 -15.30 -10.51 -16.03
CA CYS A 29 -14.20 -9.64 -16.33
C CYS A 29 -14.13 -9.43 -17.83
N ASN A 30 -14.16 -8.17 -18.23
CA ASN A 30 -13.79 -7.81 -19.58
C ASN A 30 -12.27 -7.71 -19.55
N ASP A 31 -11.57 -8.44 -20.42
CA ASP A 31 -10.12 -8.36 -20.59
C ASP A 31 -9.75 -6.95 -21.09
N ALA A 32 -9.86 -5.96 -20.23
CA ALA A 32 -9.35 -4.62 -20.48
C ALA A 32 -7.83 -4.73 -20.32
N ASP A 33 -7.21 -5.10 -21.43
CA ASP A 33 -5.80 -5.45 -21.66
C ASP A 33 -4.84 -4.26 -21.47
N ILE A 34 -5.19 -3.31 -20.59
CA ILE A 34 -4.38 -2.12 -20.33
C ILE A 34 -3.09 -2.51 -19.59
N PHE A 35 -3.14 -3.61 -18.83
CA PHE A 35 -2.02 -4.14 -18.06
C PHE A 35 -1.73 -5.57 -18.50
N THR A 36 -0.68 -5.77 -19.29
CA THR A 36 -0.22 -7.06 -19.84
C THR A 36 0.52 -7.90 -18.80
N TYR A 37 -0.09 -8.07 -17.64
CA TYR A 37 0.44 -8.90 -16.57
C TYR A 37 0.13 -10.39 -16.82
N GLN A 38 1.14 -11.24 -16.62
CA GLN A 38 1.01 -12.68 -16.82
C GLN A 38 0.48 -13.34 -15.54
N THR A 39 -0.57 -14.14 -15.68
CA THR A 39 -1.10 -14.99 -14.60
C THR A 39 -0.01 -15.90 -14.02
N GLY A 40 0.05 -15.98 -12.70
CA GLY A 40 1.05 -16.76 -11.95
C GLY A 40 2.41 -16.08 -11.83
N LYS A 41 2.55 -14.81 -12.26
CA LYS A 41 3.75 -14.00 -12.02
C LYS A 41 3.54 -13.03 -10.87
N SER A 42 4.66 -12.71 -10.24
CA SER A 42 4.78 -11.64 -9.24
C SER A 42 5.68 -10.56 -9.82
N TYR A 43 5.26 -9.31 -9.65
CA TYR A 43 5.98 -8.14 -10.10
C TYR A 43 6.36 -7.28 -8.89
N GLU A 44 7.61 -6.85 -8.82
CA GLU A 44 8.10 -5.94 -7.78
C GLU A 44 8.44 -4.59 -8.41
N TYR A 45 7.96 -3.52 -7.79
CA TYR A 45 8.21 -2.14 -8.22
C TYR A 45 8.69 -1.30 -7.04
N ASP A 46 9.71 -0.48 -7.27
CA ASP A 46 10.08 0.60 -6.38
C ASP A 46 9.23 1.84 -6.73
N TYR A 47 8.36 2.24 -5.81
CA TYR A 47 7.45 3.37 -5.96
C TYR A 47 7.98 4.58 -5.20
N SER A 48 8.07 5.71 -5.89
CA SER A 48 8.52 6.99 -5.32
C SER A 48 7.60 8.10 -5.78
N VAL A 49 6.92 8.74 -4.85
CA VAL A 49 6.02 9.87 -5.11
C VAL A 49 6.47 11.07 -4.29
N THR A 50 6.62 12.20 -4.96
CA THR A 50 6.82 13.49 -4.30
C THR A 50 5.61 14.37 -4.60
N THR A 51 4.93 14.78 -3.54
CA THR A 51 3.86 15.77 -3.60
C THR A 51 4.42 17.11 -3.12
N SER A 52 4.35 18.14 -3.95
CA SER A 52 4.67 19.52 -3.57
C SER A 52 3.40 20.36 -3.52
N THR A 53 3.28 21.23 -2.52
CA THR A 53 2.22 22.23 -2.42
C THR A 53 2.87 23.60 -2.27
N ALA A 54 2.58 24.49 -3.22
CA ALA A 54 3.05 25.86 -3.20
C ALA A 54 2.24 26.69 -2.20
N LEU A 55 2.92 27.37 -1.27
CA LEU A 55 2.30 28.33 -0.36
C LEU A 55 2.24 29.70 -1.07
N LEU A 56 1.10 29.97 -1.72
CA LEU A 56 0.86 31.24 -2.40
C LEU A 56 0.93 32.40 -1.40
N GLY A 57 1.99 33.23 -1.50
CA GLY A 57 2.17 34.44 -0.69
C GLY A 57 3.44 34.50 0.15
N THR A 58 4.17 33.39 0.27
CA THR A 58 5.52 33.35 0.85
C THR A 58 6.52 33.10 -0.28
N PHE A 59 7.56 33.92 -0.37
CA PHE A 59 8.42 33.95 -1.56
C PHE A 59 9.29 32.69 -1.78
N ASP A 60 9.42 31.79 -0.78
CA ASP A 60 10.42 30.69 -0.86
C ASP A 60 10.03 29.35 -0.22
N ASP A 61 8.83 29.17 0.35
CA ASP A 61 8.48 27.95 1.09
C ASP A 61 7.47 27.06 0.35
N ASP A 62 7.96 25.97 -0.25
CA ASP A 62 7.15 24.86 -0.75
C ASP A 62 7.07 23.73 0.29
N ALA A 63 5.86 23.22 0.55
CA ALA A 63 5.68 22.04 1.38
C ALA A 63 5.87 20.77 0.53
N HIS A 64 6.80 19.91 0.93
CA HIS A 64 7.10 18.66 0.24
C HIS A 64 6.77 17.44 1.10
N MET A 65 6.12 16.45 0.49
CA MET A 65 5.91 15.12 1.05
C MET A 65 6.49 14.09 0.08
N SER A 66 7.42 13.27 0.54
CA SER A 66 8.00 12.17 -0.23
C SER A 66 7.60 10.83 0.38
N ILE A 67 7.04 9.95 -0.45
CA ILE A 67 6.64 8.60 -0.08
C ILE A 67 7.44 7.64 -0.94
N THR A 68 8.19 6.75 -0.30
CA THR A 68 8.88 5.64 -0.97
C THR A 68 8.37 4.31 -0.44
N ALA A 69 8.13 3.37 -1.34
CA ALA A 69 7.63 2.04 -0.99
C ALA A 69 8.06 0.99 -2.01
N LYS A 70 8.16 -0.25 -1.55
CA LYS A 70 8.20 -1.43 -2.43
C LYS A 70 6.80 -1.97 -2.61
N VAL A 71 6.37 -2.14 -3.85
CA VAL A 71 5.06 -2.69 -4.22
C VAL A 71 5.25 -4.04 -4.87
N HIS A 72 4.65 -5.07 -4.29
CA HIS A 72 4.53 -6.40 -4.87
C HIS A 72 3.13 -6.60 -5.41
N ILE A 73 3.02 -7.00 -6.68
CA ILE A 73 1.75 -7.33 -7.33
C ILE A 73 1.81 -8.80 -7.72
N ASP A 74 0.94 -9.61 -7.14
CA ASP A 74 0.77 -11.01 -7.49
C ASP A 74 -0.49 -11.18 -8.34
N ILE A 75 -0.35 -11.85 -9.48
CA ILE A 75 -1.41 -12.05 -10.46
C ILE A 75 -1.94 -13.47 -10.32
N SER A 76 -3.09 -13.66 -9.66
CA SER A 76 -3.69 -14.99 -9.48
C SER A 76 -4.61 -15.37 -10.65
N ALA A 77 -5.28 -14.40 -11.26
CA ALA A 77 -6.09 -14.55 -12.48
C ALA A 77 -6.15 -13.20 -13.23
N PRO A 78 -6.65 -13.13 -14.49
CA PRO A 78 -6.71 -11.88 -15.26
C PRO A 78 -7.33 -10.68 -14.53
N CYS A 79 -8.18 -10.94 -13.51
CA CYS A 79 -8.92 -9.92 -12.77
C CYS A 79 -8.89 -10.15 -11.26
N GLU A 80 -7.93 -10.95 -10.83
CA GLU A 80 -7.68 -11.23 -9.44
C GLU A 80 -6.20 -11.00 -9.19
N HIS A 81 -5.93 -9.90 -8.50
CA HIS A 81 -4.59 -9.42 -8.23
C HIS A 81 -4.50 -9.07 -6.75
N SER A 82 -3.39 -9.42 -6.10
CA SER A 82 -3.10 -8.95 -4.75
C SER A 82 -1.93 -7.98 -4.77
N LEU A 83 -2.14 -6.83 -4.14
CA LEU A 83 -1.11 -5.80 -4.00
C LEU A 83 -0.65 -5.74 -2.55
N ARG A 84 0.66 -5.83 -2.36
CA ARG A 84 1.32 -5.68 -1.07
C ARG A 84 2.27 -4.49 -1.11
N VAL A 85 2.07 -3.55 -0.21
CA VAL A 85 2.94 -2.38 -0.05
C VAL A 85 3.81 -2.59 1.18
N SER A 86 5.13 -2.49 1.00
CA SER A 86 6.11 -2.52 2.08
C SER A 86 6.81 -1.16 2.15
N TYR A 87 6.75 -0.49 3.30
CA TYR A 87 7.43 0.78 3.53
C TYR A 87 8.82 0.52 4.14
N PHE A 88 9.79 1.37 3.82
CA PHE A 88 11.09 1.41 4.48
C PHE A 88 11.13 2.67 5.34
N PHE A 89 10.85 2.53 6.64
CA PHE A 89 11.08 3.60 7.61
C PHE A 89 12.56 3.53 8.01
N LEU A 90 13.37 4.50 7.55
CA LEU A 90 14.71 4.76 8.08
C LEU A 90 14.62 5.67 9.30
#